data_AF-A0A160VJI3-F1
#
_entry.id   AF-A0A160VJI3-F1
#
_cell.length_a   1.000
_cell.length_b   1.000
_cell.length_c   1.000
_cell.angle_alpha   90.00
_cell.angle_beta   90.00
_cell.angle_gamma   90.00
#
_symmetry.space_group_name_H-M   'P 1'
#
loop_
_entity.id
_entity.type
_entity.pdbx_description
1 polymer ?
#
loop_
_entity_poly.entity_id
_entity_poly.type
_entity_poly.pdbx_seq_one_letter_code
_entity_poly.pdbx_strand_id
1 'polypeptide(L)'
;MIIATTESVAGYNISDHLGTVIGNTIRARHLGKDIMAGFRTIIGGEIKEYTGMLAESREQALIRMQDKAKELGANAVVGVRFQTSMILSGTAELLVYGTAVKLARQ
;
A
#
# COMPACT_ATOMS: atom_id res chain seq x y z
N MET A 1 -12.29 6.58 6.08
CA MET A 1 -12.33 6.57 4.59
C MET A 1 -12.51 5.13 4.16
N ILE A 2 -13.42 4.83 3.24
CA ILE A 2 -13.59 3.46 2.71
C ILE A 2 -12.47 3.17 1.73
N ILE A 3 -11.83 2.00 1.84
CA ILE A 3 -10.76 1.56 0.94
C ILE A 3 -11.19 0.21 0.38
N ALA A 4 -11.31 0.10 -0.94
CA ALA A 4 -11.79 -1.09 -1.60
C ALA A 4 -10.88 -1.48 -2.77
N THR A 5 -10.60 -2.77 -2.89
CA THR A 5 -9.93 -3.33 -4.07
C THR A 5 -10.90 -3.50 -5.24
N THR A 6 -12.20 -3.45 -4.99
CA THR A 6 -13.25 -3.44 -6.01
C THR A 6 -13.45 -2.04 -6.59
N GLU A 7 -13.95 -1.94 -7.82
CA GLU A 7 -14.24 -0.65 -8.49
C GLU A 7 -15.49 0.05 -7.92
N SER A 8 -16.31 -0.66 -7.14
CA SER A 8 -17.51 -0.14 -6.48
C SER A 8 -17.67 -0.71 -5.07
N VAL A 9 -18.54 -0.10 -4.27
CA VAL A 9 -18.86 -0.54 -2.90
C VAL A 9 -20.37 -0.78 -2.80
N ALA A 10 -20.78 -1.98 -2.40
CA ALA A 10 -22.19 -2.35 -2.30
C ALA A 10 -22.97 -1.41 -1.36
N GLY A 11 -24.17 -0.98 -1.77
CA GLY A 11 -25.00 -0.02 -1.02
C GLY A 11 -24.57 1.45 -1.15
N TYR A 12 -23.61 1.74 -2.02
CA TYR A 12 -23.15 3.10 -2.31
C TYR A 12 -23.12 3.38 -3.81
N ASN A 13 -23.39 4.62 -4.18
CA ASN A 13 -23.15 5.16 -5.51
C ASN A 13 -21.93 6.10 -5.46
N ILE A 14 -21.11 6.09 -6.52
CA ILE A 14 -20.05 7.09 -6.70
C ILE A 14 -20.70 8.38 -7.19
N SER A 15 -20.71 9.43 -6.36
CA SER A 15 -21.22 10.76 -6.73
C SER A 15 -20.19 11.56 -7.52
N ASP A 16 -18.90 11.39 -7.20
CA ASP A 16 -17.81 12.15 -7.80
C ASP A 16 -16.58 11.27 -7.97
N HIS A 17 -15.96 11.35 -9.14
CA HIS A 17 -14.65 10.79 -9.43
C HIS A 17 -13.59 11.90 -9.31
N LEU A 18 -12.71 11.80 -8.31
CA LEU A 18 -11.79 12.87 -7.95
C LEU A 18 -10.38 12.68 -8.52
N GLY A 19 -10.08 11.51 -9.08
CA GLY A 19 -8.82 11.22 -9.76
C GLY A 19 -8.02 10.11 -9.10
N THR A 20 -6.89 9.78 -9.71
CA THR A 20 -5.97 8.75 -9.21
C THR A 20 -5.18 9.27 -8.03
N VAL A 21 -5.05 8.45 -6.99
CA VAL A 21 -4.22 8.72 -5.82
C VAL A 21 -3.18 7.63 -5.65
N ILE A 22 -2.00 8.05 -5.20
CA ILE A 22 -0.81 7.21 -5.12
C ILE A 22 -0.15 7.43 -3.76
N GLY A 23 0.29 6.34 -3.13
CA GLY A 23 1.20 6.35 -2.01
C GLY A 23 2.28 5.30 -2.21
N ASN A 24 3.53 5.66 -2.01
CA ASN A 24 4.66 4.74 -2.14
C ASN A 24 5.62 4.87 -0.97
N THR A 25 6.47 3.87 -0.79
CA THR A 25 7.60 3.90 0.13
C THR A 25 8.73 3.04 -0.40
N ILE A 26 9.97 3.42 -0.11
CA ILE A 26 11.18 2.70 -0.52
C ILE A 26 11.87 2.19 0.74
N ARG A 27 12.28 0.92 0.72
CA ARG A 27 13.05 0.26 1.78
C ARG A 27 14.35 -0.31 1.25
N ALA A 28 15.43 -0.12 2.01
CA ALA A 28 16.73 -0.71 1.71
C ALA A 28 17.00 -1.95 2.59
N ARG A 29 17.56 -3.00 1.97
CA ARG A 29 18.04 -4.24 2.60
C ARG A 29 19.13 -4.00 3.64
N HIS A 30 19.73 -2.82 3.72
CA HIS A 30 20.73 -2.51 4.75
C HIS A 30 20.15 -2.54 6.17
N LEU A 31 18.83 -2.44 6.36
CA LEU A 31 18.17 -2.78 7.64
C LEU A 31 18.14 -4.30 7.94
N GLY A 32 18.39 -5.17 6.96
CA GLY A 32 18.32 -6.63 7.08
C GLY A 32 19.67 -7.36 7.05
N LYS A 33 20.80 -6.65 6.94
CA LYS A 33 22.13 -7.27 6.93
C LYS A 33 22.47 -7.94 8.26
N ASP A 34 22.04 -7.34 9.38
CA ASP A 34 22.18 -7.92 10.72
C ASP A 34 21.21 -9.11 10.94
N ILE A 35 20.08 -9.10 10.25
CA ILE A 35 19.02 -10.11 10.34
C ILE A 35 19.48 -11.40 9.64
N MET A 36 20.05 -11.30 8.43
CA MET A 36 20.54 -12.47 7.68
C MET A 36 21.64 -13.28 8.39
N ALA A 37 22.41 -12.67 9.31
CA ALA A 37 23.41 -13.38 10.10
C ALA A 37 22.77 -14.44 11.04
N GLY A 38 21.53 -14.22 11.49
CA GLY A 38 20.79 -15.15 12.35
C GLY A 38 19.94 -16.20 11.63
N PHE A 39 19.65 -16.02 10.34
CA PHE A 39 18.65 -16.82 9.60
C PHE A 39 19.23 -17.82 8.57
N ARG A 40 20.53 -18.12 8.60
CA ARG A 40 21.15 -19.09 7.67
C ARG A 40 20.51 -20.49 7.66
N THR A 41 19.57 -20.77 8.56
CA THR A 41 18.97 -22.09 8.79
C THR A 41 17.51 -22.24 8.33
N ILE A 42 16.81 -21.20 7.86
CA ILE A 42 15.40 -21.36 7.47
C ILE A 42 15.27 -21.90 6.03
N ILE A 43 15.10 -23.21 5.92
CA ILE A 43 14.65 -23.87 4.70
C ILE A 43 13.11 -23.75 4.64
N GLY A 44 12.62 -22.94 3.69
CA GLY A 44 11.21 -22.93 3.24
C GLY A 44 10.18 -22.17 4.10
N GLY A 45 10.60 -21.53 5.20
CA GLY A 45 9.72 -20.77 6.10
C GLY A 45 9.67 -19.26 5.81
N GLU A 46 8.69 -18.60 6.43
CA GLU A 46 8.55 -17.13 6.42
C GLU A 46 9.74 -16.45 7.13
N ILE A 47 10.28 -15.40 6.53
CA ILE A 47 11.30 -14.55 7.16
C ILE A 47 10.57 -13.39 7.87
N LYS A 48 10.28 -13.59 9.16
CA LYS A 48 9.40 -12.72 9.96
C LYS A 48 9.77 -11.24 9.92
N GLU A 49 11.06 -10.92 9.91
CA GLU A 49 11.55 -9.55 9.86
C GLU A 49 11.25 -8.88 8.53
N TYR A 50 11.38 -9.61 7.41
CA TYR A 50 10.99 -9.09 6.10
C TYR A 50 9.48 -8.98 5.99
N THR A 51 8.70 -9.89 6.58
CA THR A 51 7.25 -9.74 6.66
C THR A 51 6.86 -8.51 7.47
N GLY A 52 7.49 -8.28 8.63
CA GLY A 52 7.26 -7.10 9.46
C GLY A 52 7.59 -5.81 8.70
N MET A 53 8.75 -5.76 8.06
CA MET A 53 9.15 -4.63 7.22
C MET A 53 8.17 -4.37 6.07
N LEU A 54 7.66 -5.43 5.42
CA LEU A 54 6.64 -5.29 4.37
C LEU A 54 5.31 -4.79 4.92
N ALA A 55 4.91 -5.22 6.12
CA ALA A 55 3.70 -4.74 6.79
C ALA A 55 3.78 -3.24 7.09
N GLU A 56 4.89 -2.78 7.69
CA GLU A 56 5.14 -1.36 7.94
C GLU A 56 5.16 -0.53 6.65
N SER A 57 5.78 -1.09 5.60
CA SER A 57 5.85 -0.43 4.30
C SER A 57 4.46 -0.26 3.68
N ARG A 58 3.63 -1.29 3.80
CA ARG A 58 2.23 -1.28 3.33
C ARG A 58 1.41 -0.23 4.05
N GLU A 59 1.52 -0.16 5.37
CA GLU A 59 0.80 0.81 6.19
C GLU A 59 1.20 2.24 5.82
N GLN A 60 2.51 2.51 5.70
CA GLN A 60 2.99 3.83 5.32
C GLN A 60 2.50 4.26 3.92
N ALA A 61 2.56 3.36 2.95
CA ALA A 61 2.10 3.66 1.59
C ALA A 61 0.58 3.87 1.53
N LEU A 62 -0.20 3.08 2.30
CA LEU A 62 -1.64 3.26 2.45
C LEU A 62 -1.99 4.60 3.08
N ILE A 63 -1.31 5.01 4.15
CA ILE A 63 -1.52 6.30 4.79
C ILE A 63 -1.28 7.43 3.79
N ARG A 64 -0.16 7.39 3.04
CA ARG A 64 0.17 8.40 2.02
C ARG A 64 -0.90 8.49 0.93
N MET A 65 -1.38 7.35 0.41
CA MET A 65 -2.46 7.32 -0.58
C MET A 65 -3.76 7.92 -0.02
N GLN A 66 -4.12 7.56 1.21
CA GLN A 66 -5.31 8.09 1.88
C GLN A 66 -5.21 9.59 2.12
N ASP A 67 -4.04 10.11 2.50
CA ASP A 67 -3.85 11.54 2.70
C ASP A 67 -4.00 12.31 1.39
N LYS A 68 -3.49 11.77 0.27
CA LYS A 68 -3.79 12.31 -1.07
C LYS A 68 -5.27 12.28 -1.43
N ALA A 69 -5.98 11.21 -1.07
CA ALA A 69 -7.42 11.16 -1.26
C ALA A 69 -8.16 12.22 -0.42
N LYS A 70 -7.73 12.45 0.83
CA LYS A 70 -8.30 13.49 1.71
C LYS A 70 -8.03 14.89 1.17
N GLU A 71 -6.85 15.16 0.63
CA GLU A 71 -6.49 16.43 -0.02
C GLU A 71 -7.46 16.76 -1.18
N LEU A 72 -7.94 15.74 -1.90
CA LEU A 72 -8.93 15.88 -2.97
C LEU A 72 -10.39 15.94 -2.47
N GLY A 73 -10.63 15.84 -1.16
CA GLY A 73 -11.96 15.82 -0.56
C GLY A 73 -12.71 14.50 -0.76
N ALA A 74 -11.99 13.39 -1.01
CA ALA A 74 -12.58 12.07 -1.14
C ALA A 74 -13.00 11.50 0.20
N ASN A 75 -14.03 10.65 0.19
CA ASN A 75 -14.42 9.85 1.36
C ASN A 75 -14.13 8.34 1.17
N ALA A 76 -13.70 7.96 -0.03
CA ALA A 76 -13.27 6.60 -0.35
C ALA A 76 -12.19 6.55 -1.43
N VAL A 77 -11.47 5.43 -1.48
CA VAL A 77 -10.61 5.03 -2.59
C VAL A 77 -11.03 3.63 -3.05
N VAL A 78 -11.38 3.50 -4.33
CA VAL A 78 -11.80 2.24 -4.96
C VAL A 78 -10.73 1.77 -5.96
N GLY A 79 -10.85 0.52 -6.43
CA GLY A 79 -9.91 -0.04 -7.39
C GLY A 79 -8.48 -0.13 -6.86
N VAL A 80 -8.31 -0.26 -5.54
CA VAL A 80 -6.98 -0.22 -4.93
C VAL A 80 -6.13 -1.41 -5.37
N ARG A 81 -4.87 -1.13 -5.70
CA ARG A 81 -3.85 -2.11 -6.09
C ARG A 81 -2.58 -1.88 -5.31
N PHE A 82 -1.86 -2.97 -5.05
CA PHE A 82 -0.54 -2.97 -4.44
C PHE A 82 0.45 -3.51 -5.46
N GLN A 83 1.59 -2.83 -5.60
CA GLN A 83 2.68 -3.26 -6.45
C GLN A 83 3.99 -3.14 -5.70
N THR A 84 4.88 -4.09 -5.92
CA THR A 84 6.27 -3.99 -5.44
C THR A 84 7.20 -4.02 -6.64
N SER A 85 8.29 -3.26 -6.57
CA SER A 85 9.32 -3.22 -7.60
C SER A 85 10.69 -3.13 -6.96
N MET A 86 11.68 -3.78 -7.56
CA MET A 86 13.08 -3.59 -7.17
C MET A 86 13.61 -2.37 -7.92
N ILE A 87 14.06 -1.35 -7.18
CA ILE A 87 14.54 -0.09 -7.78
C ILE A 87 16.06 -0.15 -7.97
N LEU A 88 16.79 -0.54 -6.93
CA LEU A 88 18.24 -0.74 -6.94
C LEU A 88 18.57 -2.08 -6.29
N SER A 89 19.82 -2.52 -6.44
CA SER A 89 20.28 -3.72 -5.72
C SER A 89 20.06 -3.56 -4.23
N GLY A 90 19.22 -4.43 -3.68
CA GLY A 90 18.86 -4.40 -2.28
C GLY A 90 17.98 -3.22 -1.87
N THR A 91 17.21 -2.61 -2.77
CA THR A 91 16.10 -1.73 -2.40
C THR A 91 14.83 -2.15 -3.11
N ALA A 92 13.70 -2.00 -2.43
CA ALA A 92 12.38 -2.26 -3.00
C ALA A 92 11.44 -1.09 -2.72
N GLU A 93 10.64 -0.73 -3.72
CA GLU A 93 9.48 0.11 -3.57
C GLU A 93 8.24 -0.74 -3.28
N LEU A 94 7.39 -0.25 -2.38
CA LEU A 94 6.01 -0.66 -2.27
C LEU A 94 5.12 0.52 -2.66
N LEU A 95 4.34 0.32 -3.71
CA LEU A 95 3.42 1.27 -4.32
C LEU A 95 1.98 0.81 -4.05
N VAL A 96 1.14 1.75 -3.65
CA VAL A 96 -0.31 1.58 -3.52
C VAL A 96 -0.98 2.69 -4.31
N TYR A 97 -1.93 2.33 -5.15
CA TYR A 97 -2.70 3.29 -5.93
C TYR A 97 -4.15 2.86 -6.08
N GLY A 98 -5.00 3.82 -6.39
CA GLY A 98 -6.41 3.61 -6.66
C GLY A 98 -7.08 4.90 -7.10
N THR A 99 -8.40 4.89 -7.12
CA THR A 99 -9.21 6.02 -7.56
C THR A 99 -9.92 6.66 -6.37
N ALA A 100 -9.61 7.93 -6.09
CA ALA A 100 -10.29 8.71 -5.07
C ALA A 100 -11.69 9.11 -5.55
N VAL A 101 -12.70 8.86 -4.71
CA VAL A 101 -14.11 9.09 -5.04
C VAL A 101 -14.88 9.65 -3.84
N LYS A 102 -16.03 10.25 -4.13
CA LYS A 102 -17.08 10.47 -3.13
C LYS A 102 -18.16 9.40 -3.29
N LEU A 103 -18.44 8.69 -2.21
CA LEU A 103 -19.54 7.75 -2.09
C LEU A 103 -20.72 8.41 -1.39
N ALA A 104 -21.92 8.22 -1.93
CA ALA A 104 -23.19 8.52 -1.30
C ALA A 104 -23.94 7.20 -1.05
N ARG A 105 -24.63 7.07 0.09
CA ARG A 105 -25.51 5.91 0.31
C ARG A 105 -26.63 5.92 -0.72
N GLN A 106 -26.97 4.73 -1.20
CA GLN A 106 -28.15 4.49 -2.04
C GLN A 106 -29.45 4.77 -1.28
#